data_AF-A0A6A3FEN3-F1
#
_entry.id   AF-A0A6A3FEN3-F1
#
_cell.length_a   1.000
_cell.length_b   1.000
_cell.length_c   1.000
_cell.angle_alpha   90.00
_cell.angle_beta   90.00
_cell.angle_gamma   90.00
#
_symmetry.space_group_name_H-M   'P 1'
#
loop_
_entity.id
_entity.type
_entity.pdbx_description
1 polymer ?
#
loop_
_entity_poly.entity_id
_entity_poly.type
_entity_poly.pdbx_seq_one_letter_code
_entity_poly.pdbx_strand_id
1 'polypeptide(L)'
;MGDLESYVASTSTYRSVIAAELRRRHDEDVAKQLHETQRRDTQRDRTRSLVRLMHLDTRDEAKIALHAENATHYNQRAAVLDQIRALQSRYQAEKKRLPAIQDKKERHERLQRAKEARDKDVTALRQHLALLEAAAPAVVRPGSSLYAGNVDRAATPAGVESLPDVTVQKPSRRSERISATVYKQLMDQIRAIKKDRPTMLDPYMANLKLARLWDRLHDTARCLENYDAACQMMKEKHLAQIPPEILEETLEKQRLRRRAALHYLFSRALQRKQRQEAANLLSRFIELSLPQDRLKDLAYVDSRILREQEYIEDPTLASPDEITFTIRSTNSLGHLTDLRFKLLKELLAAAPTDPYLIESVANIHVRRGEFAAAEELTARFVALPPVKRISLFATFNELRCGV
;
A
#
# COMPACT_ATOMS: atom_id res chain seq x y z
N MET A 1 -49.25 -0.21 66.44
CA MET A 1 -48.49 0.67 65.51
C MET A 1 -47.06 0.10 65.31
N GLY A 2 -46.92 -1.15 64.84
CA GLY A 2 -45.58 -1.78 64.69
C GLY A 2 -45.26 -2.24 63.26
N ASP A 3 -46.27 -2.53 62.44
CA ASP A 3 -46.05 -3.23 61.17
C ASP A 3 -45.92 -2.32 59.94
N LEU A 4 -46.32 -1.04 60.03
CA LEU A 4 -46.18 -0.10 58.91
C LEU A 4 -44.76 0.50 58.80
N GLU A 5 -44.04 0.66 59.91
CA GLU A 5 -42.67 1.20 59.89
C GLU A 5 -41.66 0.17 59.35
N SER A 6 -41.87 -1.12 59.61
CA SER A 6 -41.05 -2.23 59.10
C SER A 6 -41.14 -2.40 57.57
N TYR A 7 -42.34 -2.22 57.00
CA TYR A 7 -42.58 -2.34 55.56
C TYR A 7 -42.04 -1.16 54.73
N VAL A 8 -42.04 0.04 55.32
CA VAL A 8 -41.46 1.25 54.70
C VAL A 8 -39.93 1.23 54.77
N ALA A 9 -39.35 0.71 55.86
CA ALA A 9 -37.89 0.56 56.01
C ALA A 9 -37.30 -0.46 55.01
N SER A 10 -38.00 -1.58 54.78
CA SER A 10 -37.61 -2.65 53.84
C SER A 10 -37.74 -2.24 52.36
N THR A 11 -38.78 -1.48 52.00
CA THR A 11 -38.91 -0.94 50.62
C THR A 11 -37.91 0.19 50.34
N SER A 12 -37.53 0.97 51.35
CA SER A 12 -36.48 2.00 51.27
C SER A 12 -35.09 1.39 51.03
N THR A 13 -34.78 0.28 51.70
CA THR A 13 -33.51 -0.47 51.51
C THR A 13 -33.45 -1.16 50.14
N TYR A 14 -34.55 -1.73 49.65
CA TYR A 14 -34.56 -2.30 48.30
C TYR A 14 -34.36 -1.24 47.21
N ARG A 15 -34.99 -0.06 47.35
CA ARG A 15 -34.81 1.05 46.40
C ARG A 15 -33.39 1.61 46.42
N SER A 16 -32.74 1.67 47.59
CA SER A 16 -31.35 2.13 47.69
C SER A 16 -30.37 1.13 47.09
N VAL A 17 -30.61 -0.18 47.25
CA VAL A 17 -29.81 -1.26 46.63
C VAL A 17 -29.94 -1.23 45.10
N ILE A 18 -31.16 -1.10 44.56
CA ILE A 18 -31.37 -0.99 43.11
C ILE A 18 -30.71 0.28 42.55
N ALA A 19 -30.81 1.41 43.25
CA ALA A 19 -30.16 2.65 42.84
C ALA A 19 -28.63 2.55 42.86
N ALA A 20 -28.05 1.85 43.84
CA ALA A 20 -26.62 1.59 43.91
C ALA A 20 -26.15 0.69 42.75
N GLU A 21 -26.93 -0.34 42.43
CA GLU A 21 -26.61 -1.26 41.34
C GLU A 21 -26.72 -0.60 39.95
N LEU A 22 -27.72 0.27 39.76
CA LEU A 22 -27.85 1.06 38.54
C LEU A 22 -26.70 2.05 38.36
N ARG A 23 -26.21 2.67 39.45
CA ARG A 23 -25.01 3.52 39.41
C ARG A 23 -23.77 2.71 39.07
N ARG A 24 -23.59 1.55 39.70
CA ARG A 24 -22.47 0.64 39.40
C ARG A 24 -22.43 0.26 37.92
N ARG A 25 -23.57 -0.15 37.35
CA ARG A 25 -23.66 -0.47 35.91
C ARG A 25 -23.39 0.73 35.01
N HIS A 26 -23.87 1.92 35.40
CA HIS A 26 -23.59 3.14 34.65
C HIS A 26 -22.10 3.48 34.65
N ASP A 27 -21.44 3.37 35.82
CA ASP A 27 -20.01 3.62 35.95
C ASP A 27 -19.17 2.58 35.18
N GLU A 28 -19.60 1.31 35.16
CA GLU A 28 -19.00 0.24 34.36
C GLU A 28 -19.14 0.49 32.85
N ASP A 29 -20.31 0.94 32.39
CA ASP A 29 -20.55 1.26 30.97
C ASP A 29 -19.75 2.49 30.52
N VAL A 30 -19.64 3.52 31.37
CA VAL A 30 -18.79 4.68 31.13
C VAL A 30 -17.32 4.26 31.06
N ALA A 31 -16.85 3.41 31.97
CA ALA A 31 -15.48 2.89 31.96
C ALA A 31 -15.19 2.08 30.68
N LYS A 32 -16.12 1.23 30.23
CA LYS A 32 -16.01 0.48 28.97
C LYS A 32 -15.96 1.41 27.75
N GLN A 33 -16.81 2.43 27.69
CA GLN A 33 -16.79 3.41 26.60
C GLN A 33 -15.46 4.20 26.58
N LEU A 34 -14.91 4.54 27.74
CA LEU A 34 -13.63 5.23 27.85
C LEU A 34 -12.47 4.33 27.36
N HIS A 35 -12.50 3.05 27.73
CA HIS A 35 -11.51 2.08 27.29
C HIS A 35 -11.61 1.80 25.78
N GLU A 36 -12.82 1.72 25.22
CA GLU A 36 -13.01 1.59 23.77
C GLU A 36 -12.53 2.81 22.99
N THR A 37 -12.79 4.02 23.50
CA THR A 37 -12.31 5.26 22.87
C THR A 37 -10.80 5.36 22.92
N GLN A 38 -10.17 5.06 24.06
CA GLN A 38 -8.70 4.95 24.16
C GLN A 38 -8.13 3.89 23.22
N ARG A 39 -8.80 2.73 23.08
CA ARG A 39 -8.39 1.68 22.13
C ARG A 39 -8.47 2.18 20.68
N ARG A 40 -9.56 2.87 20.31
CA ARG A 40 -9.75 3.45 18.97
C ARG A 40 -8.73 4.54 18.67
N ASP A 41 -8.41 5.40 19.64
CA ASP A 41 -7.41 6.46 19.48
C ASP A 41 -6.00 5.87 19.34
N THR A 42 -5.66 4.88 20.18
CA THR A 42 -4.38 4.14 20.06
C THR A 42 -4.26 3.41 18.72
N GLN A 43 -5.35 2.80 18.24
CA GLN A 43 -5.40 2.15 16.93
C GLN A 43 -5.25 3.18 15.80
N ARG A 44 -5.93 4.33 15.89
CA ARG A 44 -5.83 5.42 14.92
C ARG A 44 -4.41 5.99 14.86
N ASP A 45 -3.75 6.15 15.99
CA ASP A 45 -2.38 6.66 16.07
C ASP A 45 -1.36 5.63 15.58
N ARG A 46 -1.58 4.34 15.82
CA ARG A 46 -0.80 3.25 15.20
C ARG A 46 -0.98 3.23 13.69
N THR A 47 -2.20 3.31 13.17
CA THR A 47 -2.48 3.37 11.72
C THR A 47 -1.87 4.62 11.10
N ARG A 48 -1.95 5.78 11.75
CA ARG A 48 -1.29 7.02 11.29
C ARG A 48 0.23 6.89 11.28
N SER A 49 0.81 6.26 12.30
CA SER A 49 2.26 6.02 12.38
C SER A 49 2.73 5.00 11.33
N LEU A 50 1.93 3.96 11.08
CA LEU A 50 2.17 2.96 10.05
C LEU A 50 2.07 3.56 8.64
N VAL A 51 1.06 4.41 8.40
CA VAL A 51 0.92 5.16 7.15
C VAL A 51 2.10 6.13 6.96
N ARG A 52 2.56 6.81 8.02
CA ARG A 52 3.76 7.67 7.96
C ARG A 52 5.03 6.87 7.67
N LEU A 53 5.21 5.69 8.28
CA LEU A 53 6.31 4.75 7.99
C LEU A 53 6.25 4.23 6.55
N MET A 54 5.07 3.90 6.03
CA MET A 54 4.87 3.48 4.64
C MET A 54 5.10 4.62 3.62
N HIS A 55 4.89 5.88 4.01
CA HIS A 55 5.15 7.04 3.15
C HIS A 55 6.64 7.46 3.13
N LEU A 56 7.40 7.17 4.18
CA LEU A 56 8.87 7.29 4.19
C LEU A 56 9.57 6.28 3.26
N ASP A 57 8.80 5.31 2.73
CA ASP A 57 9.26 4.32 1.75
C ASP A 57 9.26 4.86 0.30
N THR A 58 8.88 6.14 0.09
CA THR A 58 8.89 6.80 -1.23
C THR A 58 10.20 7.58 -1.46
N ARG A 59 10.90 7.33 -2.58
CA ARG A 59 12.17 8.00 -2.95
C ARG A 59 12.02 9.46 -3.41
N ASP A 60 10.90 10.11 -3.14
CA ASP A 60 10.55 11.42 -3.68
C ASP A 60 10.52 12.44 -2.53
N GLU A 61 11.65 13.13 -2.33
CA GLU A 61 11.84 14.10 -1.25
C GLU A 61 10.78 15.21 -1.26
N ALA A 62 10.33 15.62 -2.46
CA ALA A 62 9.29 16.63 -2.60
C ALA A 62 7.92 16.12 -2.11
N LYS A 63 7.61 14.84 -2.32
CA LYS A 63 6.40 14.22 -1.75
C LYS A 63 6.48 14.04 -0.24
N ILE A 64 7.65 13.70 0.30
CA ILE A 64 7.85 13.59 1.74
C ILE A 64 7.68 14.96 2.41
N ALA A 65 8.29 16.01 1.86
CA ALA A 65 8.12 17.38 2.34
C ALA A 65 6.66 17.85 2.26
N LEU A 66 6.01 17.66 1.10
CA LEU A 66 4.60 18.00 0.92
C LEU A 66 3.67 17.18 1.83
N HIS A 67 4.00 15.92 2.13
CA HIS A 67 3.25 15.10 3.08
C HIS A 67 3.44 15.57 4.52
N ALA A 68 4.68 15.93 4.91
CA ALA A 68 4.96 16.50 6.22
C ALA A 68 4.21 17.83 6.42
N GLU A 69 4.21 18.70 5.41
CA GLU A 69 3.42 19.94 5.39
C GLU A 69 1.90 19.69 5.46
N ASN A 70 1.39 18.71 4.71
CA ASN A 70 -0.01 18.30 4.80
C ASN A 70 -0.34 17.75 6.20
N ALA A 71 0.54 16.95 6.79
CA ALA A 71 0.33 16.36 8.11
C ALA A 71 0.35 17.41 9.22
N THR A 72 1.28 18.38 9.18
CA THR A 72 1.29 19.50 10.13
C THR A 72 0.01 20.33 9.99
N HIS A 73 -0.41 20.61 8.75
CA HIS A 73 -1.64 21.34 8.47
C HIS A 73 -2.90 20.62 8.97
N TYR A 74 -3.01 19.29 8.77
CA TYR A 74 -4.12 18.50 9.31
C TYR A 74 -4.13 18.44 10.84
N ASN A 75 -2.96 18.36 11.48
CA ASN A 75 -2.84 18.38 12.93
C ASN A 75 -3.27 19.74 13.52
N GLN A 76 -2.87 20.84 12.88
CA GLN A 76 -3.31 22.19 13.26
C GLN A 76 -4.84 22.33 13.15
N ARG A 77 -5.43 21.86 12.05
CA ARG A 77 -6.88 21.84 11.87
C ARG A 77 -7.59 21.01 12.94
N ALA A 78 -7.06 19.83 13.27
CA ALA A 78 -7.60 18.98 14.32
C ALA A 78 -7.54 19.65 15.70
N ALA A 79 -6.41 20.29 16.03
CA ALA A 79 -6.23 21.02 17.28
C ALA A 79 -7.25 22.16 17.44
N VAL A 80 -7.49 22.94 16.39
CA VAL A 80 -8.51 24.03 16.38
C VAL A 80 -9.91 23.46 16.59
N LEU A 81 -10.25 22.35 15.93
CA LEU A 81 -11.54 21.68 16.12
C LEU A 81 -11.73 21.13 17.54
N ASP A 82 -10.67 20.59 18.14
CA ASP A 82 -10.71 20.09 19.52
C ASP A 82 -10.86 21.24 20.53
N GLN A 83 -10.22 22.39 20.28
CA GLN A 83 -10.43 23.61 21.08
C GLN A 83 -11.88 24.12 20.99
N ILE A 84 -12.49 24.12 19.80
CA ILE A 84 -13.91 24.45 19.63
C ILE A 84 -14.80 23.48 20.42
N ARG A 85 -14.54 22.17 20.36
CA ARG A 85 -15.29 21.16 21.13
C ARG A 85 -15.12 21.35 22.63
N ALA A 86 -13.94 21.71 23.11
CA ALA A 86 -13.68 21.98 24.53
C ALA A 86 -14.48 23.19 25.02
N LEU A 87 -14.53 24.29 24.25
CA LEU A 87 -15.33 25.47 24.58
C LEU A 87 -16.84 25.16 24.60
N GLN A 88 -17.32 24.37 23.63
CA GLN A 88 -18.71 23.90 23.63
C GLN A 88 -19.02 23.03 24.84
N SER A 89 -18.10 22.13 25.22
CA SER A 89 -18.25 21.26 26.38
C SER A 89 -18.28 22.06 27.70
N ARG A 90 -17.43 23.08 27.84
CA ARG A 90 -17.44 24.01 28.99
C ARG A 90 -18.77 24.75 29.10
N TYR A 91 -19.29 25.26 27.98
CA TYR A 91 -20.60 25.90 27.95
C TYR A 91 -21.74 24.94 28.35
N GLN A 92 -21.73 23.70 27.85
CA GLN A 92 -22.72 22.69 28.22
C GLN A 92 -22.60 22.30 29.71
N ALA A 93 -21.39 22.23 30.26
CA ALA A 93 -21.17 21.98 31.68
C ALA A 93 -21.71 23.12 32.55
N GLU A 94 -21.48 24.39 32.18
CA GLU A 94 -22.09 25.52 32.87
C GLU A 94 -23.62 25.50 32.76
N LYS A 95 -24.17 25.19 31.58
CA LYS A 95 -25.63 25.04 31.39
C LYS A 95 -26.24 23.99 32.32
N LYS A 96 -25.54 22.87 32.55
CA LYS A 96 -25.95 21.81 33.49
C LYS A 96 -25.87 22.26 34.96
N ARG A 97 -25.03 23.25 35.30
CA ARG A 97 -24.90 23.81 36.66
C ARG A 97 -25.94 24.88 36.99
N LEU A 98 -26.55 25.52 35.99
CA LEU A 98 -27.54 26.59 36.16
C LEU A 98 -28.77 26.24 37.02
N PRO A 99 -29.33 25.01 36.99
CA PRO A 99 -30.46 24.65 37.85
C PRO A 99 -30.18 24.77 39.35
N ALA A 100 -28.91 24.77 39.78
CA ALA A 100 -28.52 24.92 41.18
C ALA A 100 -28.58 26.37 41.70
N ILE A 101 -28.70 27.37 40.82
CA ILE A 101 -28.79 28.79 41.19
C ILE A 101 -30.27 29.15 41.36
N GLN A 102 -30.68 29.57 42.56
CA GLN A 102 -32.09 29.89 42.83
C GLN A 102 -32.53 31.24 42.24
N ASP A 103 -31.63 32.23 42.16
CA ASP A 103 -31.94 33.52 41.54
C ASP A 103 -32.01 33.42 40.01
N LYS A 104 -33.17 33.78 39.46
CA LYS A 104 -33.46 33.79 38.02
C LYS A 104 -32.60 34.81 37.26
N LYS A 105 -32.35 35.98 37.86
CA LYS A 105 -31.58 37.06 37.22
C LYS A 105 -30.11 36.68 37.13
N GLU A 106 -29.53 36.21 38.24
CA GLU A 106 -28.16 35.70 38.30
C GLU A 106 -27.93 34.52 37.33
N ARG A 107 -28.89 33.59 37.26
CA ARG A 107 -28.86 32.46 36.31
C ARG A 107 -28.79 32.94 34.86
N HIS A 108 -29.56 33.97 34.50
CA HIS A 108 -29.59 34.50 33.14
C HIS A 108 -28.30 35.23 32.79
N GLU A 109 -27.79 36.08 33.69
CA GLU A 109 -26.54 36.81 33.51
C GLU A 109 -25.33 35.86 33.39
N ARG A 110 -25.30 34.79 34.18
CA ARG A 110 -24.21 33.79 34.13
C ARG A 110 -24.25 32.96 32.84
N LEU A 111 -25.44 32.56 32.39
CA LEU A 111 -25.62 31.88 31.10
C LEU A 111 -25.18 32.79 29.94
N GLN A 112 -25.55 34.07 30.00
CA GLN A 112 -25.24 35.03 28.95
C GLN A 112 -23.73 35.31 28.87
N ARG A 113 -23.06 35.52 30.01
CA ARG A 113 -21.60 35.64 30.07
C ARG A 113 -20.88 34.40 29.52
N ALA A 114 -21.33 33.20 29.88
CA ALA A 114 -20.74 31.95 29.38
C ALA A 114 -20.99 31.75 27.88
N LYS A 115 -22.14 32.21 27.37
CA LYS A 115 -22.48 32.18 25.94
C LYS A 115 -21.62 33.16 25.15
N GLU A 116 -21.50 34.40 25.63
CA GLU A 116 -20.69 35.46 25.00
C GLU A 116 -19.21 35.08 24.94
N ALA A 117 -18.66 34.53 26.03
CA ALA A 117 -17.28 34.04 26.07
C ALA A 117 -17.06 32.91 25.05
N ARG A 118 -17.96 31.91 24.99
CA ARG A 118 -17.92 30.84 24.00
C ARG A 118 -18.00 31.40 22.58
N ASP A 119 -18.97 32.28 22.31
CA ASP A 119 -19.24 32.76 20.95
C ASP A 119 -18.10 33.63 20.43
N LYS A 120 -17.49 34.46 21.28
CA LYS A 120 -16.29 35.24 20.94
C LYS A 120 -15.12 34.34 20.53
N ASP A 121 -14.77 33.37 21.36
CA ASP A 121 -13.60 32.50 21.14
C ASP A 121 -13.84 31.49 20.00
N VAL A 122 -15.04 30.94 19.88
CA VAL A 122 -15.41 30.05 18.76
C VAL A 122 -15.42 30.80 17.43
N THR A 123 -15.84 32.07 17.42
CA THR A 123 -15.81 32.88 16.19
C THR A 123 -14.38 33.13 15.73
N ALA A 124 -13.47 33.47 16.64
CA ALA A 124 -12.05 33.63 16.33
C ALA A 124 -11.42 32.31 15.82
N LEU A 125 -11.72 31.18 16.48
CA LEU A 125 -11.22 29.85 16.06
C LEU A 125 -11.80 29.41 14.71
N ARG A 126 -13.05 29.76 14.38
CA ARG A 126 -13.65 29.49 13.06
C ARG A 126 -13.03 30.35 11.96
N GLN A 127 -12.69 31.60 12.25
CA GLN A 127 -11.92 32.44 11.31
C GLN A 127 -10.53 31.85 11.07
N HIS A 128 -9.85 31.40 12.13
CA HIS A 128 -8.57 30.72 12.00
C HIS A 128 -8.67 29.39 11.22
N LEU A 129 -9.75 28.62 11.44
CA LEU A 129 -10.03 27.41 10.68
C LEU A 129 -10.24 27.70 9.18
N ALA A 130 -10.96 28.78 8.86
CA ALA A 130 -11.17 29.20 7.46
C ALA A 130 -9.85 29.64 6.78
N LEU A 131 -8.95 30.30 7.52
CA LEU A 131 -7.61 30.65 7.03
C LEU A 131 -6.77 29.40 6.76
N LEU A 132 -6.82 28.40 7.65
CA LEU A 132 -6.16 27.12 7.43
C LEU A 132 -6.77 26.40 6.22
N GLU A 133 -8.09 26.36 6.07
CA GLU A 133 -8.74 25.73 4.91
C GLU A 133 -8.38 26.42 3.57
N ALA A 134 -8.17 27.74 3.57
CA ALA A 134 -7.70 28.49 2.42
C ALA A 134 -6.20 28.28 2.11
N ALA A 135 -5.39 28.03 3.14
CA ALA A 135 -3.94 27.77 3.02
C ALA A 135 -3.59 26.29 2.82
N ALA A 136 -4.58 25.43 2.58
CA ALA A 136 -4.38 23.99 2.44
C ALA A 136 -3.40 23.68 1.29
N PRO A 137 -2.33 22.90 1.53
CA PRO A 137 -1.41 22.49 0.48
C PRO A 137 -2.12 21.61 -0.57
N ALA A 138 -1.50 21.47 -1.74
CA ALA A 138 -2.03 20.62 -2.81
C ALA A 138 -2.31 19.20 -2.29
N VAL A 139 -3.56 18.76 -2.44
CA VAL A 139 -4.03 17.47 -1.91
C VAL A 139 -3.31 16.34 -2.65
N VAL A 140 -2.46 15.60 -1.94
CA VAL A 140 -2.01 14.27 -2.39
C VAL A 140 -3.20 13.33 -2.29
N ARG A 141 -4.01 13.23 -3.35
CA ARG A 141 -4.98 12.14 -3.42
C ARG A 141 -4.21 10.84 -3.60
N PRO A 142 -4.52 9.78 -2.83
CA PRO A 142 -4.03 8.45 -3.14
C PRO A 142 -4.38 8.13 -4.62
N GLY A 143 -3.36 8.02 -5.47
CA GLY A 143 -3.52 7.71 -6.89
C GLY A 143 -3.61 8.89 -7.88
N SER A 144 -3.50 10.16 -7.48
CA SER A 144 -3.40 11.27 -8.47
C SER A 144 -1.95 11.69 -8.72
N SER A 145 -1.28 10.99 -9.63
CA SER A 145 -0.05 11.49 -10.26
C SER A 145 -0.40 12.64 -11.21
N LEU A 146 -0.35 13.89 -10.73
CA LEU A 146 -0.43 15.09 -11.57
C LEU A 146 0.96 15.60 -12.03
N TYR A 147 2.05 14.90 -11.71
CA TYR A 147 3.42 15.24 -12.14
C TYR A 147 3.99 14.31 -13.23
N ALA A 148 3.14 13.69 -14.05
CA ALA A 148 3.58 12.96 -15.25
C ALA A 148 3.76 13.87 -16.48
N GLY A 149 3.95 15.18 -16.28
CA GLY A 149 3.98 16.20 -17.33
C GLY A 149 5.37 16.71 -17.72
N ASN A 150 6.34 16.75 -16.80
CA ASN A 150 7.60 17.45 -17.05
C ASN A 150 8.81 16.62 -16.60
N VAL A 151 9.19 15.61 -17.38
CA VAL A 151 10.57 15.11 -17.43
C VAL A 151 10.89 14.79 -18.88
N ASP A 152 10.84 15.81 -19.73
CA ASP A 152 11.60 15.77 -20.99
C ASP A 152 13.02 16.24 -20.69
N ARG A 153 13.99 15.47 -21.19
CA ARG A 153 15.45 15.70 -21.20
C ARG A 153 16.21 15.49 -19.88
N ALA A 154 16.71 14.27 -19.73
CA ALA A 154 18.15 14.08 -19.50
C ALA A 154 18.65 13.07 -20.53
N ALA A 155 19.63 13.48 -21.33
CA ALA A 155 20.20 12.65 -22.40
C ALA A 155 20.92 11.44 -21.79
N THR A 156 20.52 10.24 -22.20
CA THR A 156 21.23 9.00 -21.90
C THR A 156 22.57 9.01 -22.64
N PRO A 157 23.72 8.77 -21.98
CA PRO A 157 24.98 8.57 -22.69
C PRO A 157 24.89 7.28 -23.53
N ALA A 158 25.42 7.36 -24.75
CA ALA A 158 25.37 6.28 -25.74
C ALA A 158 26.13 5.05 -25.24
N GLY A 159 25.45 3.89 -25.20
CA GLY A 159 26.13 2.59 -25.00
C GLY A 159 25.45 1.58 -24.07
N VAL A 160 24.31 1.91 -23.44
CA VAL A 160 23.57 0.91 -22.64
C VAL A 160 22.37 0.44 -23.45
N GLU A 161 22.38 -0.83 -23.89
CA GLU A 161 21.16 -1.52 -24.33
C GLU A 161 20.21 -1.63 -23.13
N SER A 162 19.37 -0.62 -22.99
CA SER A 162 18.32 -0.56 -22.00
C SER A 162 17.30 -1.65 -22.28
N LEU A 163 17.10 -2.53 -21.30
CA LEU A 163 15.86 -3.31 -21.19
C LEU A 163 14.68 -2.34 -21.33
N PRO A 164 13.60 -2.71 -22.05
CA PRO A 164 12.51 -1.80 -22.33
C PRO A 164 11.96 -1.24 -21.03
N ASP A 165 11.93 0.11 -20.98
CA ASP A 165 11.35 0.88 -19.90
C ASP A 165 9.98 0.31 -19.53
N VAL A 166 9.68 0.36 -18.24
CA VAL A 166 8.34 0.07 -17.73
C VAL A 166 7.39 0.95 -18.53
N THR A 167 6.62 0.35 -19.44
CA THR A 167 5.40 0.97 -19.92
C THR A 167 4.47 0.98 -18.72
N VAL A 168 4.68 1.97 -17.85
CA VAL A 168 3.66 2.45 -16.92
C VAL A 168 2.57 2.93 -17.85
N GLN A 169 1.67 2.00 -18.22
CA GLN A 169 0.44 2.35 -18.87
C GLN A 169 -0.23 3.31 -17.91
N LYS A 170 -0.17 4.60 -18.25
CA LYS A 170 -1.03 5.62 -17.66
C LYS A 170 -2.42 5.00 -17.62
N PRO A 171 -3.14 5.04 -16.49
CA PRO A 171 -4.50 4.52 -16.42
C PRO A 171 -5.25 5.09 -17.61
N SER A 172 -5.69 4.20 -18.50
CA SER A 172 -6.27 4.52 -19.80
C SER A 172 -7.31 5.61 -19.61
N ARG A 173 -6.92 6.85 -19.95
CA ARG A 173 -7.88 7.92 -20.17
C ARG A 173 -8.62 7.50 -21.43
N ARG A 174 -9.88 7.10 -21.28
CA ARG A 174 -10.91 7.05 -22.33
C ARG A 174 -10.41 6.54 -23.68
N SER A 175 -10.68 5.27 -24.00
CA SER A 175 -10.76 4.69 -25.36
C SER A 175 -10.47 5.70 -26.48
N GLU A 176 -9.21 5.94 -26.81
CA GLU A 176 -8.88 6.70 -28.01
C GLU A 176 -9.43 5.88 -29.17
N ARG A 177 -10.43 6.43 -29.87
CA ARG A 177 -10.99 5.77 -31.04
C ARG A 177 -9.88 5.66 -32.06
N ILE A 178 -9.43 4.44 -32.29
CA ILE A 178 -8.45 4.12 -33.32
C ILE A 178 -9.03 4.56 -34.66
N SER A 179 -8.27 5.36 -35.42
CA SER A 179 -8.71 5.80 -36.74
C SER A 179 -8.86 4.61 -37.69
N ALA A 180 -9.77 4.72 -38.65
CA ALA A 180 -10.01 3.66 -39.63
C ALA A 180 -8.74 3.30 -40.43
N THR A 181 -7.85 4.27 -40.66
CA THR A 181 -6.57 4.08 -41.35
C THR A 181 -5.59 3.26 -40.51
N VAL A 182 -5.44 3.59 -39.22
CA VAL A 182 -4.58 2.85 -38.28
C VAL A 182 -5.12 1.43 -38.06
N TYR A 183 -6.45 1.28 -37.92
CA TYR A 183 -7.08 -0.04 -37.80
C TYR A 183 -6.77 -0.91 -39.02
N LYS A 184 -6.93 -0.38 -40.24
CA LYS A 184 -6.62 -1.12 -41.47
C LYS A 184 -5.16 -1.56 -41.52
N GLN A 185 -4.22 -0.66 -41.21
CA GLN A 185 -2.78 -0.97 -41.18
C GLN A 185 -2.45 -2.06 -40.16
N LEU A 186 -2.99 -1.99 -38.93
CA LEU A 186 -2.77 -2.99 -37.90
C LEU A 186 -3.35 -4.36 -38.31
N MET A 187 -4.53 -4.37 -38.94
CA MET A 187 -5.13 -5.60 -39.44
C MET A 187 -4.33 -6.22 -40.60
N ASP A 188 -3.74 -5.42 -41.48
CA ASP A 188 -2.88 -5.91 -42.55
C ASP A 188 -1.57 -6.50 -41.98
N GLN A 189 -0.98 -5.87 -40.95
CA GLN A 189 0.17 -6.44 -40.21
C GLN A 189 -0.19 -7.78 -39.53
N ILE A 190 -1.37 -7.88 -38.92
CA ILE A 190 -1.86 -9.12 -38.31
C ILE A 190 -1.98 -10.23 -39.36
N ARG A 191 -2.51 -9.92 -40.55
CA ARG A 191 -2.62 -10.90 -41.66
C ARG A 191 -1.24 -11.33 -42.15
N ALA A 192 -0.32 -10.40 -42.32
CA ALA A 192 1.06 -10.69 -42.73
C ALA A 192 1.74 -11.65 -41.74
N ILE A 193 1.69 -11.34 -40.44
CA ILE A 193 2.30 -12.20 -39.40
C ILE A 193 1.66 -13.60 -39.37
N LYS A 194 0.34 -13.70 -39.57
CA LYS A 194 -0.34 -15.01 -39.64
C LYS A 194 0.12 -15.83 -40.86
N LYS A 195 0.36 -15.18 -42.00
CA LYS A 195 0.87 -15.82 -43.21
C LYS A 195 2.33 -16.28 -43.03
N ASP A 196 3.15 -15.48 -42.34
CA ASP A 196 4.57 -15.76 -42.13
C ASP A 196 4.82 -16.75 -40.97
N ARG A 197 3.83 -16.99 -40.10
CA ARG A 197 3.99 -17.86 -38.93
C ARG A 197 4.58 -19.25 -39.24
N PRO A 198 4.18 -19.96 -40.31
CA PRO A 198 4.74 -21.28 -40.62
C PRO A 198 6.21 -21.25 -41.07
N THR A 199 6.71 -20.11 -41.55
CA THR A 199 8.09 -19.95 -42.02
C THR A 199 9.03 -19.45 -40.93
N MET A 200 8.50 -19.08 -39.75
CA MET A 200 9.31 -18.64 -38.61
C MET A 200 9.96 -19.84 -37.90
N LEU A 201 11.24 -19.71 -37.55
CA LEU A 201 11.97 -20.67 -36.72
C LEU A 201 11.31 -20.90 -35.35
N ASP A 202 10.76 -19.84 -34.74
CA ASP A 202 9.89 -19.93 -33.56
C ASP A 202 8.48 -19.42 -33.90
N PRO A 203 7.52 -20.33 -34.19
CA PRO A 203 6.14 -19.96 -34.48
C PRO A 203 5.41 -19.26 -33.33
N TYR A 204 5.92 -19.36 -32.10
CA TYR A 204 5.34 -18.66 -30.95
C TYR A 204 5.79 -17.20 -30.85
N MET A 205 6.89 -16.82 -31.53
CA MET A 205 7.25 -15.41 -31.69
C MET A 205 6.18 -14.63 -32.45
N ALA A 206 5.49 -15.29 -33.39
CA ALA A 206 4.31 -14.73 -34.04
C ALA A 206 3.23 -14.36 -33.03
N ASN A 207 2.99 -15.19 -32.00
CA ASN A 207 1.99 -14.88 -30.96
C ASN A 207 2.38 -13.65 -30.16
N LEU A 208 3.65 -13.47 -29.79
CA LEU A 208 4.08 -12.24 -29.09
C LEU A 208 3.85 -10.99 -29.95
N LYS A 209 4.17 -11.06 -31.24
CA LYS A 209 3.91 -9.95 -32.19
C LYS A 209 2.41 -9.67 -32.34
N LEU A 210 1.60 -10.72 -32.51
CA LEU A 210 0.15 -10.62 -32.60
C LEU A 210 -0.46 -10.04 -31.32
N ALA A 211 0.00 -10.47 -30.14
CA ALA A 211 -0.47 -9.96 -28.86
C ALA A 211 -0.29 -8.45 -28.75
N ARG A 212 0.88 -7.92 -29.11
CA ARG A 212 1.17 -6.48 -29.14
C ARG A 212 0.27 -5.71 -30.11
N LEU A 213 -0.07 -6.30 -31.26
CA LEU A 213 -0.98 -5.66 -32.22
C LEU A 213 -2.42 -5.67 -31.74
N TRP A 214 -2.89 -6.76 -31.12
CA TRP A 214 -4.21 -6.82 -30.49
C TRP A 214 -4.32 -5.87 -29.29
N ASP A 215 -3.25 -5.69 -28.52
CA ASP A 215 -3.18 -4.71 -27.43
C ASP A 215 -3.37 -3.27 -27.94
N ARG A 216 -2.72 -2.92 -29.06
CA ARG A 216 -2.91 -1.63 -29.75
C ARG A 216 -4.31 -1.46 -30.32
N LEU A 217 -4.97 -2.56 -30.70
CA LEU A 217 -6.37 -2.58 -31.13
C LEU A 217 -7.36 -2.58 -29.96
N HIS A 218 -6.87 -2.62 -28.72
CA HIS A 218 -7.67 -2.77 -27.51
C HIS A 218 -8.55 -4.04 -27.48
N ASP A 219 -8.21 -5.05 -28.29
CA ASP A 219 -8.83 -6.39 -28.23
C ASP A 219 -8.17 -7.20 -27.12
N THR A 220 -8.68 -7.00 -25.92
CA THR A 220 -8.10 -7.54 -24.70
C THR A 220 -8.16 -9.07 -24.60
N ALA A 221 -9.14 -9.73 -25.22
CA ALA A 221 -9.29 -11.18 -25.19
C ALA A 221 -8.22 -11.84 -26.06
N ARG A 222 -8.13 -11.43 -27.33
CA ARG A 222 -7.12 -11.96 -28.26
C ARG A 222 -5.70 -11.61 -27.83
N CYS A 223 -5.52 -10.43 -27.24
CA CYS A 223 -4.23 -10.04 -26.66
C CYS A 223 -3.76 -11.06 -25.61
N LEU A 224 -4.62 -11.41 -24.65
CA LEU A 224 -4.29 -12.37 -23.59
C LEU A 224 -4.00 -13.77 -24.15
N GLU A 225 -4.87 -14.31 -25.00
CA GLU A 225 -4.67 -15.63 -25.62
C GLU A 225 -3.32 -15.74 -26.34
N ASN A 226 -2.91 -14.67 -27.04
CA ASN A 226 -1.63 -14.64 -27.75
C ASN A 226 -0.44 -14.49 -26.79
N TYR A 227 -0.57 -13.74 -25.70
CA TYR A 227 0.48 -13.68 -24.67
C TYR A 227 0.64 -15.03 -23.95
N ASP A 228 -0.45 -15.72 -23.63
CA ASP A 228 -0.42 -17.06 -23.02
C ASP A 228 0.25 -18.07 -23.96
N ALA A 229 -0.13 -18.06 -25.25
CA ALA A 229 0.53 -18.88 -26.26
C ALA A 229 2.02 -18.52 -26.39
N ALA A 230 2.38 -17.23 -26.28
CA ALA A 230 3.77 -16.77 -26.29
C ALA A 230 4.58 -17.14 -25.04
N CYS A 231 3.97 -17.71 -23.99
CA CYS A 231 4.71 -18.29 -22.86
C CYS A 231 5.13 -19.75 -23.10
N GLN A 232 4.56 -20.42 -24.10
CA GLN A 232 4.80 -21.85 -24.35
C GLN A 232 6.21 -22.14 -24.87
N MET A 233 6.73 -23.31 -24.48
CA MET A 233 7.96 -23.88 -25.01
C MET A 233 7.71 -24.50 -26.38
N MET A 234 8.71 -24.42 -27.25
CA MET A 234 8.70 -25.18 -28.49
C MET A 234 8.68 -26.67 -28.19
N LYS A 235 7.94 -27.43 -29.02
CA LYS A 235 7.94 -28.88 -28.95
C LYS A 235 9.31 -29.40 -29.37
N GLU A 236 9.78 -30.48 -28.75
CA GLU A 236 11.07 -31.12 -29.03
C GLU A 236 11.27 -31.42 -30.53
N LYS A 237 10.21 -31.84 -31.22
CA LYS A 237 10.22 -32.09 -32.67
C LYS A 237 10.62 -30.87 -33.51
N HIS A 238 10.22 -29.67 -33.08
CA HIS A 238 10.57 -28.43 -33.79
C HIS A 238 11.96 -27.94 -33.38
N LEU A 239 12.39 -28.19 -32.13
CA LEU A 239 13.75 -27.89 -31.69
C LEU A 239 14.79 -28.76 -32.43
N ALA A 240 14.48 -30.04 -32.67
CA ALA A 240 15.34 -30.97 -33.40
C ALA A 240 15.52 -30.62 -34.89
N GLN A 241 14.66 -29.77 -35.45
CA GLN A 241 14.77 -29.30 -36.84
C GLN A 241 15.67 -28.07 -36.98
N ILE A 242 16.09 -27.46 -35.86
CA ILE A 242 16.94 -26.27 -35.87
C ILE A 242 18.41 -26.72 -35.99
N PRO A 243 19.18 -26.17 -36.96
CA PRO A 243 20.61 -26.43 -37.07
C PRO A 243 21.36 -26.08 -35.77
N PRO A 244 22.34 -26.89 -35.35
CA PRO A 244 23.06 -26.69 -34.09
C PRO A 244 23.78 -25.33 -34.02
N GLU A 245 24.18 -24.76 -35.15
CA GLU A 245 24.87 -23.47 -35.23
C GLU A 245 23.99 -22.29 -34.80
N ILE A 246 22.67 -22.38 -34.98
CA ILE A 246 21.71 -21.32 -34.64
C ILE A 246 20.81 -21.69 -33.46
N LEU A 247 21.03 -22.86 -32.87
CA LEU A 247 20.19 -23.39 -31.79
C LEU A 247 20.29 -22.52 -30.53
N GLU A 248 21.49 -22.15 -30.11
CA GLU A 248 21.71 -21.32 -28.93
C GLU A 248 21.04 -19.94 -29.07
N GLU A 249 21.23 -19.28 -30.21
CA GLU A 249 20.60 -18.00 -30.52
C GLU A 249 19.06 -18.12 -30.52
N THR A 250 18.53 -19.23 -31.04
CA THR A 250 17.08 -19.48 -31.08
C THR A 250 16.51 -19.74 -29.69
N LEU A 251 17.22 -20.49 -28.84
CA LEU A 251 16.84 -20.72 -27.44
C LEU A 251 16.87 -19.41 -26.63
N GLU A 252 17.85 -18.54 -26.89
CA GLU A 252 17.91 -17.23 -26.24
C GLU A 252 16.74 -16.33 -26.68
N LYS A 253 16.46 -16.27 -27.99
CA LYS A 253 15.26 -15.59 -28.52
C LYS A 253 13.96 -16.15 -27.92
N GLN A 254 13.88 -17.47 -27.73
CA GLN A 254 12.75 -18.12 -27.08
C GLN A 254 12.62 -17.72 -25.61
N ARG A 255 13.73 -17.67 -24.86
CA ARG A 255 13.77 -17.21 -23.46
C ARG A 255 13.29 -15.76 -23.36
N LEU A 256 13.83 -14.86 -24.18
CA LEU A 256 13.47 -13.44 -24.21
C LEU A 256 11.99 -13.23 -24.56
N ARG A 257 11.47 -13.97 -25.54
CA ARG A 257 10.04 -13.97 -25.88
C ARG A 257 9.19 -14.30 -24.66
N ARG A 258 9.49 -15.41 -23.98
CA ARG A 258 8.72 -15.89 -22.83
C ARG A 258 8.79 -14.89 -21.68
N ARG A 259 9.97 -14.32 -21.42
CA ARG A 259 10.15 -13.26 -20.41
C ARG A 259 9.30 -12.04 -20.71
N ALA A 260 9.28 -11.57 -21.97
CA ALA A 260 8.44 -10.43 -22.36
C ALA A 260 6.93 -10.72 -22.20
N ALA A 261 6.50 -11.94 -22.55
CA ALA A 261 5.10 -12.34 -22.40
C ALA A 261 4.68 -12.45 -20.93
N LEU A 262 5.50 -13.12 -20.10
CA LEU A 262 5.26 -13.23 -18.66
C LEU A 262 5.24 -11.85 -17.99
N HIS A 263 6.11 -10.93 -18.43
CA HIS A 263 6.16 -9.56 -17.92
C HIS A 263 4.86 -8.80 -18.10
N TYR A 264 4.28 -8.86 -19.30
CA TYR A 264 2.97 -8.27 -19.58
C TYR A 264 1.86 -8.93 -18.74
N LEU A 265 1.84 -10.27 -18.69
CA LEU A 265 0.78 -11.01 -18.00
C LEU A 265 0.77 -10.75 -16.50
N PHE A 266 1.94 -10.77 -15.82
CA PHE A 266 1.95 -10.49 -14.38
C PHE A 266 1.58 -9.03 -14.09
N SER A 267 2.01 -8.08 -14.93
CA SER A 267 1.69 -6.67 -14.76
C SER A 267 0.18 -6.45 -14.82
N ARG A 268 -0.50 -7.15 -15.73
CA ARG A 268 -1.95 -7.12 -15.84
C ARG A 268 -2.66 -7.85 -14.71
N ALA A 269 -2.14 -8.99 -14.25
CA ALA A 269 -2.68 -9.70 -13.09
C ALA A 269 -2.59 -8.82 -11.82
N LEU A 270 -1.51 -8.06 -11.65
CA LEU A 270 -1.38 -7.07 -10.57
C LEU A 270 -2.44 -5.96 -10.68
N GLN A 271 -2.65 -5.39 -11.86
CA GLN A 271 -3.70 -4.37 -12.10
C GLN A 271 -5.10 -4.90 -11.77
N ARG A 272 -5.38 -6.17 -12.10
CA ARG A 272 -6.64 -6.86 -11.80
C ARG A 272 -6.74 -7.38 -10.37
N LYS A 273 -5.73 -7.13 -9.53
CA LYS A 273 -5.62 -7.62 -8.15
C LYS A 273 -5.66 -9.17 -8.03
N GLN A 274 -5.30 -9.88 -9.09
CA GLN A 274 -5.19 -11.35 -9.10
C GLN A 274 -3.83 -11.77 -8.52
N ARG A 275 -3.70 -11.71 -7.18
CA ARG A 275 -2.41 -11.82 -6.48
C ARG A 275 -1.73 -13.18 -6.63
N GLN A 276 -2.50 -14.26 -6.57
CA GLN A 276 -1.98 -15.62 -6.74
C GLN A 276 -1.43 -15.85 -8.16
N GLU A 277 -2.21 -15.43 -9.16
CA GLU A 277 -1.81 -15.52 -10.56
C GLU A 277 -0.55 -14.68 -10.84
N ALA A 278 -0.51 -13.45 -10.33
CA ALA A 278 0.66 -12.57 -10.44
C ALA A 278 1.91 -13.20 -9.81
N ALA A 279 1.78 -13.81 -8.62
CA ALA A 279 2.90 -14.49 -7.95
C ALA A 279 3.43 -15.66 -8.79
N ASN A 280 2.53 -16.48 -9.36
CA ASN A 280 2.90 -17.61 -10.21
C ASN A 280 3.61 -17.16 -11.49
N LEU A 281 3.11 -16.10 -12.13
CA LEU A 281 3.71 -15.54 -13.36
C LEU A 281 5.08 -14.89 -13.10
N LEU A 282 5.22 -14.14 -12.00
CA LEU A 282 6.49 -13.57 -11.57
C LEU A 282 7.53 -14.65 -11.25
N SER A 283 7.11 -15.73 -10.56
CA SER A 283 8.00 -16.86 -10.26
C SER A 283 8.56 -17.48 -11.54
N ARG A 284 7.70 -17.72 -12.54
CA ARG A 284 8.14 -18.22 -13.86
C ARG A 284 9.05 -17.24 -14.60
N PHE A 285 8.82 -15.94 -14.49
CA PHE A 285 9.68 -14.92 -15.10
C PHE A 285 11.11 -14.98 -14.52
N ILE A 286 11.17 -15.10 -13.20
CA ILE A 286 12.37 -15.22 -12.36
C ILE A 286 13.13 -16.52 -12.68
N GLU A 287 12.44 -17.65 -12.88
CA GLU A 287 13.06 -18.91 -13.31
C GLU A 287 13.76 -18.83 -14.68
N LEU A 288 13.37 -17.88 -15.54
CA LEU A 288 14.00 -17.66 -16.85
C LEU A 288 15.19 -16.70 -16.81
N SER A 289 15.58 -16.22 -15.64
CA SER A 289 16.77 -15.38 -15.47
C SER A 289 18.04 -16.18 -15.75
N LEU A 290 18.98 -15.58 -16.48
CA LEU A 290 20.33 -16.15 -16.59
C LEU A 290 21.02 -16.06 -15.22
N PRO A 291 21.94 -16.97 -14.88
CA PRO A 291 22.68 -16.91 -13.62
C PRO A 291 23.37 -15.55 -13.39
N GLN A 292 23.90 -14.95 -14.45
CA GLN A 292 24.59 -13.65 -14.42
C GLN A 292 23.64 -12.47 -14.14
N ASP A 293 22.38 -12.58 -14.56
CA ASP A 293 21.36 -11.54 -14.40
C ASP A 293 20.41 -11.79 -13.22
N ARG A 294 20.54 -12.97 -12.58
CA ARG A 294 19.66 -13.43 -11.50
C ARG A 294 19.47 -12.36 -10.43
N LEU A 295 20.55 -11.87 -9.85
CA LEU A 295 20.50 -10.88 -8.78
C LEU A 295 19.92 -9.54 -9.24
N LYS A 296 20.18 -9.13 -10.50
CA LYS A 296 19.62 -7.90 -11.08
C LYS A 296 18.11 -8.02 -11.26
N ASP A 297 17.65 -9.15 -11.78
CA ASP A 297 16.23 -9.44 -11.97
C ASP A 297 15.48 -9.53 -10.64
N LEU A 298 16.08 -10.15 -9.62
CA LEU A 298 15.53 -10.20 -8.27
C LEU A 298 15.42 -8.80 -7.67
N ALA A 299 16.47 -7.98 -7.80
CA ALA A 299 16.45 -6.60 -7.33
C ALA A 299 15.41 -5.76 -8.09
N TYR A 300 15.23 -5.97 -9.40
CA TYR A 300 14.16 -5.34 -10.18
C TYR A 300 12.78 -5.72 -9.65
N VAL A 301 12.51 -7.01 -9.47
CA VAL A 301 11.21 -7.49 -8.99
C VAL A 301 10.92 -7.00 -7.58
N ASP A 302 11.89 -7.04 -6.66
CA ASP A 302 11.69 -6.51 -5.31
C ASP A 302 11.48 -4.99 -5.34
N SER A 303 12.40 -4.22 -5.93
CA SER A 303 12.40 -2.76 -5.82
C SER A 303 11.32 -2.05 -6.63
N ARG A 304 10.90 -2.60 -7.78
CA ARG A 304 9.94 -1.94 -8.71
C ARG A 304 8.55 -2.53 -8.68
N ILE A 305 8.39 -3.76 -8.20
CA ILE A 305 7.11 -4.46 -8.29
C ILE A 305 6.61 -4.81 -6.89
N LEU A 306 7.32 -5.68 -6.17
CA LEU A 306 6.81 -6.30 -4.95
C LEU A 306 6.89 -5.38 -3.72
N ARG A 307 7.88 -4.49 -3.63
CA ARG A 307 7.96 -3.49 -2.56
C ARG A 307 6.80 -2.50 -2.63
N GLU A 308 6.39 -2.12 -3.84
CA GLU A 308 5.27 -1.20 -4.07
C GLU A 308 3.91 -1.88 -3.87
N GLN A 309 3.85 -3.21 -3.83
CA GLN A 309 2.62 -3.90 -3.47
C GLN A 309 2.42 -3.77 -1.97
N GLU A 310 1.44 -2.95 -1.57
CA GLU A 310 0.95 -2.93 -0.20
C GLU A 310 0.68 -4.37 0.26
N TYR A 311 0.96 -4.62 1.54
CA TYR A 311 0.55 -5.83 2.21
C TYR A 311 -0.97 -5.88 2.15
N ILE A 312 -1.53 -6.69 1.24
CA ILE A 312 -2.97 -6.82 1.11
C ILE A 312 -3.36 -8.01 1.97
N GLU A 313 -3.78 -7.70 3.19
CA GLU A 313 -4.61 -8.59 4.02
C GLU A 313 -5.75 -9.12 3.15
N ASP A 314 -6.04 -10.42 3.26
CA ASP A 314 -7.21 -10.98 2.59
C ASP A 314 -8.44 -10.20 3.08
N PRO A 315 -9.15 -9.47 2.19
CA PRO A 315 -10.28 -8.65 2.60
C PRO A 315 -11.44 -9.47 3.18
N THR A 316 -11.39 -10.81 3.08
CA THR A 316 -12.37 -11.69 3.73
C THR A 316 -12.11 -11.89 5.22
N LEU A 317 -10.92 -11.55 5.74
CA LEU A 317 -10.59 -11.69 7.16
C LEU A 317 -11.11 -10.46 7.91
N ALA A 318 -12.01 -10.68 8.87
CA ALA A 318 -12.78 -9.61 9.51
C ALA A 318 -12.13 -9.10 10.81
N SER A 319 -11.24 -9.90 11.42
CA SER A 319 -10.60 -9.54 12.69
C SER A 319 -9.07 -9.75 12.70
N PRO A 320 -8.33 -8.95 13.51
CA PRO A 320 -6.88 -9.16 13.71
C PRO A 320 -6.50 -10.55 14.24
N ASP A 321 -7.39 -11.17 15.02
CA ASP A 321 -7.17 -12.50 15.57
C ASP A 321 -7.29 -13.58 14.49
N GLU A 322 -8.25 -13.45 13.57
CA GLU A 322 -8.37 -14.32 12.38
C GLU A 322 -7.17 -14.17 11.45
N ILE A 323 -6.67 -12.95 11.26
CA ILE A 323 -5.45 -12.68 10.48
C ILE A 323 -4.26 -13.37 11.15
N THR A 324 -4.07 -13.18 12.45
CA THR A 324 -2.97 -13.78 13.20
C THR A 324 -3.05 -15.31 13.17
N PHE A 325 -4.25 -15.87 13.35
CA PHE A 325 -4.50 -17.30 13.29
C PHE A 325 -4.22 -17.87 11.89
N THR A 326 -4.67 -17.19 10.83
CA THR A 326 -4.44 -17.60 9.44
C THR A 326 -2.96 -17.57 9.09
N ILE A 327 -2.26 -16.49 9.47
CA ILE A 327 -0.80 -16.38 9.26
C ILE A 327 -0.08 -17.52 9.97
N ARG A 328 -0.41 -17.81 11.24
CA ARG A 328 0.24 -18.88 12.01
C ARG A 328 -0.07 -20.27 11.49
N SER A 329 -1.31 -20.53 11.07
CA SER A 329 -1.74 -21.84 10.58
C SER A 329 -1.22 -22.14 9.17
N THR A 330 -1.16 -21.14 8.29
CA THR A 330 -0.71 -21.30 6.91
C THR A 330 0.78 -20.98 6.72
N ASN A 331 1.41 -20.34 7.70
CA ASN A 331 2.73 -19.72 7.60
C ASN A 331 2.88 -18.83 6.34
N SER A 332 1.82 -18.10 6.01
CA SER A 332 1.72 -17.28 4.81
C SER A 332 1.30 -15.87 5.17
N LEU A 333 1.93 -14.89 4.51
CA LEU A 333 1.58 -13.48 4.54
C LEU A 333 0.88 -13.04 3.24
N GLY A 334 0.41 -14.01 2.45
CA GLY A 334 -0.15 -13.83 1.13
C GLY A 334 0.86 -14.06 0.01
N HIS A 335 0.35 -14.47 -1.16
CA HIS A 335 1.16 -15.03 -2.26
C HIS A 335 2.29 -14.13 -2.76
N LEU A 336 2.07 -12.82 -2.89
CA LEU A 336 3.12 -11.88 -3.32
C LEU A 336 4.14 -11.61 -2.23
N THR A 337 3.71 -11.52 -0.97
CA THR A 337 4.61 -11.34 0.18
C THR A 337 5.48 -12.57 0.37
N ASP A 338 4.90 -13.76 0.22
CA ASP A 338 5.62 -15.02 0.31
C ASP A 338 6.62 -15.19 -0.82
N LEU A 339 6.26 -14.78 -2.04
CA LEU A 339 7.21 -14.71 -3.14
C LEU A 339 8.34 -13.74 -2.80
N ARG A 340 8.00 -12.50 -2.42
CA ARG A 340 9.00 -11.48 -2.03
C ARG A 340 9.94 -12.00 -0.96
N PHE A 341 9.42 -12.70 0.04
CA PHE A 341 10.22 -13.29 1.10
C PHE A 341 11.24 -14.31 0.58
N LYS A 342 10.83 -15.20 -0.33
CA LYS A 342 11.76 -16.14 -0.99
C LYS A 342 12.88 -15.40 -1.72
N LEU A 343 12.53 -14.36 -2.48
CA LEU A 343 13.50 -13.57 -3.25
C LEU A 343 14.45 -12.79 -2.34
N LEU A 344 13.94 -12.19 -1.26
CA LEU A 344 14.77 -11.47 -0.28
C LEU A 344 15.73 -12.40 0.44
N LYS A 345 15.36 -13.64 0.74
CA LYS A 345 16.28 -14.64 1.31
C LYS A 345 17.39 -15.02 0.33
N GLU A 346 17.08 -15.14 -0.96
CA GLU A 346 18.08 -15.39 -2.01
C GLU A 346 19.05 -14.20 -2.14
N LEU A 347 18.53 -12.96 -2.16
CA LEU A 347 19.34 -11.75 -2.17
C LEU A 347 20.20 -11.62 -0.90
N LEU A 348 19.64 -11.93 0.28
CA LEU A 348 20.36 -11.88 1.54
C LEU A 348 21.49 -12.92 1.61
N ALA A 349 21.30 -14.09 1.00
CA ALA A 349 22.36 -15.09 0.89
C ALA A 349 23.53 -14.58 0.03
N ALA A 350 23.24 -13.83 -1.04
CA ALA A 350 24.25 -13.21 -1.88
C ALA A 350 24.92 -11.97 -1.23
N ALA A 351 24.18 -11.21 -0.42
CA ALA A 351 24.63 -10.00 0.27
C ALA A 351 24.31 -10.04 1.77
N PRO A 352 25.02 -10.87 2.57
CA PRO A 352 24.64 -11.19 3.95
C PRO A 352 24.82 -10.04 4.94
N THR A 353 25.50 -8.97 4.54
CA THR A 353 25.75 -7.77 5.36
C THR A 353 24.92 -6.57 4.90
N ASP A 354 24.00 -6.76 3.96
CA ASP A 354 23.12 -5.68 3.50
C ASP A 354 22.07 -5.38 4.59
N PRO A 355 22.06 -4.16 5.17
CA PRO A 355 21.16 -3.82 6.27
C PRO A 355 19.68 -3.85 5.85
N TYR A 356 19.35 -3.47 4.61
CA TYR A 356 17.97 -3.47 4.11
C TYR A 356 17.44 -4.90 3.98
N LEU A 357 18.26 -5.82 3.46
CA LEU A 357 17.87 -7.22 3.29
C LEU A 357 17.71 -7.91 4.65
N ILE A 358 18.62 -7.66 5.59
CA ILE A 358 18.53 -8.21 6.95
C ILE A 358 17.23 -7.73 7.63
N GLU A 359 16.97 -6.42 7.60
CA GLU A 359 15.78 -5.84 8.20
C GLU A 359 14.49 -6.34 7.54
N SER A 360 14.45 -6.37 6.20
CA SER A 360 13.26 -6.80 5.45
C SER A 360 12.91 -8.27 5.71
N VAL A 361 13.91 -9.16 5.76
CA VAL A 361 13.71 -10.58 6.06
C VAL A 361 13.32 -10.77 7.53
N ALA A 362 13.96 -10.06 8.47
CA ALA A 362 13.61 -10.10 9.89
C ALA A 362 12.17 -9.66 10.14
N ASN A 363 11.74 -8.56 9.51
CA ASN A 363 10.37 -8.04 9.63
C ASN A 363 9.32 -9.05 9.15
N ILE A 364 9.61 -9.81 8.10
CA ILE A 364 8.70 -10.87 7.61
C ILE A 364 8.64 -12.04 8.60
N HIS A 365 9.78 -12.47 9.17
CA HIS A 365 9.81 -13.49 10.22
C HIS A 365 8.99 -13.06 11.45
N VAL A 366 9.13 -11.82 11.93
CA VAL A 366 8.32 -11.29 13.04
C VAL A 366 6.82 -11.38 12.74
N ARG A 367 6.41 -10.98 11.54
CA ARG A 367 4.98 -11.03 11.13
C ARG A 367 4.44 -12.46 11.06
N ARG A 368 5.27 -13.43 10.70
CA ARG A 368 4.93 -14.86 10.71
C ARG A 368 4.95 -15.48 12.11
N GLY A 369 5.44 -14.76 13.12
CA GLY A 369 5.63 -15.28 14.47
C GLY A 369 6.87 -16.16 14.63
N GLU A 370 7.80 -16.10 13.67
CA GLU A 370 9.05 -16.86 13.65
C GLU A 370 10.15 -16.08 14.40
N PHE A 371 9.95 -15.86 15.70
CA PHE A 371 10.77 -14.94 16.49
C PHE A 371 12.24 -15.36 16.62
N ALA A 372 12.54 -16.66 16.68
CA ALA A 372 13.92 -17.13 16.75
C ALA A 372 14.74 -16.75 15.50
N ALA A 373 14.14 -16.89 14.31
CA ALA A 373 14.79 -16.50 13.05
C ALA A 373 14.91 -14.97 12.92
N ALA A 374 13.91 -14.22 13.41
CA ALA A 374 13.98 -12.77 13.47
C ALA A 374 15.10 -12.30 14.41
N GLU A 375 15.23 -12.90 15.59
CA GLU A 375 16.27 -12.57 16.58
C GLU A 375 17.68 -12.78 16.03
N GLU A 376 17.92 -13.90 15.34
CA GLU A 376 19.21 -14.16 14.68
C GLU A 376 19.58 -13.05 13.68
N LEU A 377 18.61 -12.63 12.85
CA LEU A 377 18.82 -11.56 11.87
C LEU A 377 18.99 -10.20 12.52
N THR A 378 18.22 -9.88 13.56
CA THR A 378 18.37 -8.62 14.31
C THR A 378 19.72 -8.56 15.05
N ALA A 379 20.19 -9.67 15.63
CA ALA A 379 21.51 -9.76 16.23
C ALA A 379 22.61 -9.51 15.19
N ARG A 380 22.48 -10.10 13.99
CA ARG A 380 23.37 -9.81 12.85
C ARG A 380 23.35 -8.34 12.45
N PHE A 381 22.19 -7.70 12.42
CA PHE A 381 22.06 -6.27 12.13
C PHE A 381 22.79 -5.40 13.16
N VAL A 382 22.62 -5.68 14.45
CA VAL A 382 23.27 -4.94 15.55
C VAL A 382 24.79 -5.08 15.50
N ALA A 383 25.29 -6.25 15.08
CA ALA A 383 26.72 -6.52 14.92
C ALA A 383 27.36 -5.79 13.72
N LEU A 384 26.60 -5.20 12.80
CA LEU A 384 27.16 -4.44 11.68
C LEU A 384 27.91 -3.19 12.18
N PRO A 385 28.90 -2.67 11.42
CA PRO A 385 29.49 -1.37 11.72
C PRO A 385 28.43 -0.27 11.79
N PRO A 386 28.54 0.73 12.68
CA PRO A 386 27.55 1.81 12.81
C PRO A 386 27.24 2.51 11.47
N VAL A 387 28.25 2.70 10.62
CA VAL A 387 28.11 3.30 9.27
C VAL A 387 27.18 2.49 8.36
N LYS A 388 27.13 1.16 8.52
CA LYS A 388 26.22 0.27 7.78
C LYS A 388 24.85 0.12 8.46
N ARG A 389 24.72 0.49 9.74
CA ARG A 389 23.45 0.50 10.49
C ARG A 389 22.61 1.74 10.23
N ILE A 390 23.23 2.82 9.75
CA ILE A 390 22.51 3.96 9.20
C ILE A 390 21.79 3.43 7.97
N SER A 391 20.48 3.23 8.10
CA SER A 391 19.65 2.67 7.04
C SER A 391 20.00 3.34 5.71
N LEU A 392 20.42 2.54 4.73
CA LEU A 392 20.74 2.90 3.35
C LEU A 392 19.48 3.36 2.57
N PHE A 393 18.60 4.15 3.18
CA PHE A 393 17.64 4.97 2.45
C PHE A 393 18.35 6.15 1.74
N ALA A 394 19.56 6.54 2.17
CA ALA A 394 20.31 7.68 1.60
C ALA A 394 21.45 7.29 0.64
N THR A 395 22.20 6.22 0.87
CA THR A 395 23.54 6.08 0.25
C THR A 395 23.60 5.36 -1.11
N PHE A 396 22.46 4.88 -1.65
CA PHE A 396 22.41 4.56 -3.09
C PHE A 396 22.31 5.82 -3.97
N ASN A 397 21.96 6.99 -3.40
CA ASN A 397 22.04 8.28 -4.11
C ASN A 397 23.48 8.82 -4.17
N GLU A 398 24.30 8.59 -3.13
CA GLU A 398 25.68 9.11 -3.12
C GLU A 398 26.61 8.33 -4.05
N LEU A 399 26.36 7.04 -4.31
CA LEU A 399 27.12 6.26 -5.32
C LEU A 399 26.71 6.53 -6.77
N ARG A 400 25.66 7.32 -7.01
CA ARG A 400 25.31 7.84 -8.35
C ARG A 400 25.74 9.28 -8.58
N CYS A 401 26.21 9.97 -7.53
CA CYS A 401 26.78 11.31 -7.60
C CYS A 401 28.27 11.25 -7.26
N GLY A 402 29.00 10.40 -7.99
CA GLY A 402 30.45 10.38 -8.01
C GLY A 402 30.94 10.61 -9.44
N VAL A 403 31.26 11.86 -9.74
CA VAL A 403 31.68 12.49 -11.03
C VAL A 403 30.56 12.85 -11.98
#